data_AF-A0A418RPK4-F1
#
_entry.id   AF-A0A418RPK4-F1
#
_cell.length_a   1.000
_cell.length_b   1.000
_cell.length_c   1.000
_cell.angle_alpha   90.00
_cell.angle_beta   90.00
_cell.angle_gamma   90.00
#
_symmetry.space_group_name_H-M   'P 1'
#
loop_
_entity.id
_entity.type
_entity.pdbx_description
1 polymer ?
#
loop_
_entity_poly.entity_id
_entity_poly.type
_entity_poly.pdbx_seq_one_letter_code
_entity_poly.pdbx_strand_id
1 'polypeptide(L)'
;MLFHWYPSHHLKQRKVFPNAPAAPTPGIKIRLMSQINRIKVSLKYTDAIGHDLGIISSTNTTEHLVPIPNVLVELGSSGQRVTINFNKYGHDGVWIESRTNGGDWVFLAVDTLTHYYDERPLAAGNIQETREYRLRWWDKSVAHGEWSNVQTALIGS
;
A
#
# COMPACT_ATOMS: atom_id res chain seq x y z
N MET A 1 16.23 -42.70 29.08
CA MET A 1 16.73 -41.60 28.22
C MET A 1 16.84 -42.14 26.81
N LEU A 2 15.93 -41.74 25.90
CA LEU A 2 16.07 -41.99 24.47
C LEU A 2 15.52 -40.76 23.75
N PHE A 3 16.40 -39.91 23.21
CA PHE A 3 16.03 -38.81 22.34
C PHE A 3 15.80 -39.36 20.94
N HIS A 4 14.55 -39.30 20.45
CA HIS A 4 14.22 -39.55 19.06
C HIS A 4 14.50 -38.27 18.25
N TRP A 5 15.44 -38.36 17.31
CA TRP A 5 15.83 -37.29 16.40
C TRP A 5 14.85 -37.27 15.20
N TYR A 6 14.25 -36.12 14.90
CA TYR A 6 13.32 -35.93 13.77
C TYR A 6 14.11 -35.54 12.52
N PRO A 7 13.94 -36.19 11.34
CA PRO A 7 14.71 -35.83 10.17
C PRO A 7 14.08 -34.67 9.40
N SER A 8 14.95 -33.71 9.07
CA SER A 8 15.02 -32.96 7.82
C SER A 8 13.74 -32.27 7.31
N HIS A 9 13.64 -30.97 7.59
CA HIS A 9 12.76 -30.06 6.86
C HIS A 9 13.07 -30.12 5.35
N HIS A 10 12.09 -30.59 4.58
CA HIS A 10 12.06 -30.39 3.13
C HIS A 10 11.91 -28.89 2.85
N LEU A 11 13.04 -28.18 2.77
CA LEU A 11 13.07 -26.83 2.22
C LEU A 11 12.53 -26.91 0.80
N LYS A 12 11.35 -26.33 0.56
CA LYS A 12 10.81 -26.13 -0.79
C LYS A 12 11.90 -25.42 -1.59
N GLN A 13 12.50 -26.11 -2.55
CA GLN A 13 13.54 -25.51 -3.38
C GLN A 13 12.96 -24.25 -4.03
N ARG A 14 13.64 -23.13 -3.81
CA ARG A 14 13.37 -21.88 -4.52
C ARG A 14 13.52 -22.20 -6.01
N LYS A 15 12.43 -22.10 -6.78
CA LYS A 15 12.51 -22.17 -8.24
C LYS A 15 13.39 -21.00 -8.70
N VAL A 16 14.64 -21.30 -9.05
CA VAL A 16 15.53 -20.36 -9.72
C VAL A 16 15.36 -20.60 -11.20
N PHE A 17 14.92 -19.58 -11.94
CA PHE A 17 14.93 -19.66 -13.39
C PHE A 17 16.40 -19.54 -13.84
N PRO A 18 16.97 -20.58 -14.45
CA PRO A 18 18.41 -20.63 -14.74
C PRO A 18 18.85 -19.58 -15.75
N ASN A 19 17.93 -19.13 -16.61
CA ASN A 19 18.17 -18.11 -17.62
C ASN A 19 16.97 -17.15 -17.70
N ALA A 20 17.24 -15.87 -17.93
CA ALA A 20 16.22 -14.92 -18.32
C ALA A 20 15.61 -15.34 -19.68
N PRO A 21 14.29 -15.13 -19.89
CA PRO A 21 13.69 -15.35 -21.18
C PRO A 21 14.32 -14.42 -22.23
N ALA A 22 14.38 -14.88 -23.48
CA ALA A 22 14.83 -14.05 -24.59
C ALA A 22 14.01 -12.76 -24.67
N ALA A 23 14.69 -11.64 -24.94
CA ALA A 23 14.03 -10.36 -25.10
C ALA A 23 13.01 -10.42 -26.25
N PRO A 24 11.80 -9.88 -26.07
CA PRO A 24 10.83 -9.84 -27.15
C PRO A 24 11.33 -8.95 -28.29
N THR A 25 10.90 -9.26 -29.51
CA THR A 25 11.17 -8.40 -30.67
C THR A 25 10.64 -6.97 -30.43
N PRO A 26 11.30 -5.95 -31.00
CA PRO A 26 10.84 -4.56 -30.90
C PRO A 26 9.36 -4.39 -31.29
N GLY A 27 8.69 -3.41 -30.69
CA GLY A 27 7.28 -3.10 -31.01
C GLY A 27 6.24 -4.00 -30.32
N ILE A 28 6.59 -4.72 -29.26
CA ILE A 28 5.63 -5.57 -28.52
C ILE A 28 4.39 -4.81 -28.02
N LYS A 29 4.54 -3.55 -27.57
CA LYS A 29 3.41 -2.70 -27.17
C LYS A 29 2.43 -2.43 -28.32
N ILE A 30 2.96 -2.18 -29.52
CA ILE A 30 2.14 -1.92 -30.72
C ILE A 30 1.33 -3.17 -31.08
N ARG A 31 1.96 -4.34 -31.07
CA ARG A 31 1.29 -5.62 -31.35
C ARG A 31 0.21 -5.94 -30.31
N LEU A 32 0.50 -5.70 -29.04
CA LEU A 32 -0.46 -5.87 -27.95
C LEU A 32 -1.68 -4.94 -28.14
N MET A 33 -1.46 -3.65 -28.37
CA MET A 33 -2.56 -2.69 -28.60
C MET A 33 -3.38 -3.02 -29.85
N SER A 34 -2.71 -3.45 -30.94
CA SER A 34 -3.40 -3.91 -32.14
C SER A 34 -4.28 -5.13 -31.87
N GLN A 35 -3.81 -6.07 -31.05
CA GLN A 35 -4.58 -7.25 -30.67
C GLN A 35 -5.78 -6.88 -29.79
N ILE A 36 -5.58 -6.00 -28.82
CA ILE A 36 -6.67 -5.47 -27.97
C ILE A 36 -7.74 -4.78 -28.84
N ASN A 37 -7.34 -3.94 -29.79
CA ASN A 37 -8.28 -3.27 -30.69
C ASN A 37 -9.09 -4.28 -31.51
N ARG A 38 -8.44 -5.31 -32.06
CA ARG A 38 -9.12 -6.38 -32.81
C ARG A 38 -10.13 -7.15 -31.94
N ILE A 39 -9.78 -7.40 -30.68
CA ILE A 39 -10.68 -8.07 -29.72
C ILE A 39 -11.89 -7.17 -29.45
N LYS A 40 -11.69 -5.88 -29.18
CA LYS A 40 -12.75 -4.92 -28.85
C LYS A 40 -13.78 -4.73 -29.97
N VAL A 41 -13.38 -4.83 -31.24
CA VAL A 41 -14.29 -4.66 -32.39
C VAL A 41 -15.04 -5.94 -32.78
N SER A 42 -14.80 -7.06 -32.10
CA SER A 42 -15.51 -8.31 -32.34
C SER A 42 -16.97 -8.21 -31.88
N LEU A 43 -17.91 -8.68 -32.70
CA LEU A 43 -19.34 -8.75 -32.34
C LEU A 43 -19.64 -9.60 -31.10
N LYS A 44 -18.72 -10.49 -30.72
CA LYS A 44 -18.85 -11.36 -29.54
C LYS A 44 -18.18 -10.76 -28.30
N TYR A 45 -17.54 -9.59 -28.41
CA TYR A 45 -16.93 -8.93 -27.27
C TYR A 45 -18.02 -8.40 -26.33
N THR A 46 -17.89 -8.71 -25.04
CA THR A 46 -18.75 -8.21 -23.97
C THR A 46 -17.86 -7.64 -22.87
N ASP A 47 -18.43 -6.79 -22.01
CA ASP A 47 -17.69 -6.24 -20.87
C ASP A 47 -17.18 -7.34 -19.92
N ALA A 48 -17.93 -8.42 -19.75
CA ALA A 48 -17.49 -9.60 -19.00
C ALA A 48 -16.21 -10.21 -19.58
N ILE A 49 -16.16 -10.42 -20.91
CA ILE A 49 -14.95 -10.88 -21.61
C ILE A 49 -13.82 -9.84 -21.47
N GLY A 50 -14.15 -8.56 -21.50
CA GLY A 50 -13.21 -7.47 -21.27
C GLY A 50 -12.57 -7.52 -19.89
N HIS A 51 -13.34 -7.80 -18.84
CA HIS A 51 -12.85 -7.99 -17.48
C HIS A 51 -12.01 -9.26 -17.34
N ASP A 52 -12.47 -10.39 -17.88
CA ASP A 52 -11.74 -11.67 -17.84
C ASP A 52 -10.37 -11.58 -18.53
N LEU A 53 -10.29 -10.81 -19.62
CA LEU A 53 -9.04 -10.57 -20.35
C LEU A 53 -8.15 -9.48 -19.73
N GLY A 54 -8.61 -8.79 -18.67
CA GLY A 54 -7.92 -7.64 -18.09
C GLY A 54 -7.83 -6.41 -19.02
N ILE A 55 -8.71 -6.34 -20.04
CA ILE A 55 -8.80 -5.22 -20.99
C ILE A 55 -9.62 -4.07 -20.39
N ILE A 56 -10.62 -4.41 -19.57
CA ILE A 56 -11.43 -3.46 -18.80
C ILE A 56 -11.15 -3.72 -17.31
N SER A 57 -10.78 -2.68 -16.57
CA SER A 57 -10.63 -2.78 -15.13
C SER A 57 -12.01 -2.86 -14.47
N SER A 58 -12.19 -3.73 -13.47
CA SER A 58 -13.40 -3.71 -12.64
C SER A 58 -13.44 -2.40 -11.84
N THR A 59 -14.43 -1.55 -12.10
CA THR A 59 -14.63 -0.35 -11.31
C THR A 59 -15.12 -0.76 -9.94
N ASN A 60 -14.31 -0.60 -8.90
CA ASN A 60 -14.78 -0.72 -7.52
C ASN A 60 -15.70 0.49 -7.27
N THR A 61 -17.01 0.26 -7.23
CA THR A 61 -18.03 1.31 -7.11
C THR A 61 -18.27 1.78 -5.67
N THR A 62 -17.54 1.22 -4.70
CA THR A 62 -17.60 1.72 -3.32
C THR A 62 -16.89 3.07 -3.26
N GLU A 63 -17.67 4.13 -3.08
CA GLU A 63 -17.14 5.46 -2.82
C GLU A 63 -16.58 5.52 -1.39
N HIS A 64 -15.33 5.92 -1.26
CA HIS A 64 -14.66 6.10 0.03
C HIS A 64 -14.48 7.59 0.29
N LEU A 65 -15.41 8.22 1.01
CA LEU A 65 -15.41 9.65 1.28
C LEU A 65 -14.21 10.13 2.13
N VAL A 66 -13.63 9.21 2.92
CA VAL A 66 -12.44 9.47 3.74
C VAL A 66 -11.47 8.27 3.66
N PRO A 67 -10.16 8.50 3.87
CA PRO A 67 -9.20 7.42 4.01
C PRO A 67 -9.52 6.51 5.20
N ILE A 68 -9.19 5.23 5.06
CA ILE A 68 -9.31 4.23 6.14
C ILE A 68 -7.89 3.80 6.53
N PRO A 69 -7.22 4.56 7.41
CA PRO A 69 -5.87 4.21 7.86
C PRO A 69 -5.88 2.97 8.77
N ASN A 70 -4.86 2.14 8.62
CA ASN A 70 -4.48 1.10 9.57
C ASN A 70 -3.09 1.42 10.12
N VAL A 71 -3.00 1.62 11.42
CA VAL A 71 -1.76 2.04 12.10
C VAL A 71 -1.18 0.86 12.87
N LEU A 72 0.10 0.55 12.62
CA LEU A 72 0.85 -0.53 13.26
C LEU A 72 2.14 0.03 13.85
N VAL A 73 2.58 -0.54 14.97
CA VAL A 73 3.92 -0.31 15.53
C VAL A 73 4.81 -1.47 15.12
N GLU A 74 5.97 -1.17 14.56
CA GLU A 74 6.95 -2.19 14.14
C GLU A 74 8.38 -1.73 14.41
N LEU A 75 9.36 -2.63 14.23
CA LEU A 75 10.77 -2.28 14.32
C LEU A 75 11.23 -1.61 13.01
N GLY A 76 11.72 -0.38 13.14
CA GLY A 76 12.34 0.42 12.09
C GLY A 76 13.86 0.44 12.19
N SER A 77 14.48 1.36 11.45
CA SER A 77 15.94 1.50 11.34
C SER A 77 16.61 1.96 12.65
N SER A 78 15.91 2.76 13.46
CA SER A 78 16.42 3.41 14.67
C SER A 78 15.69 3.02 15.97
N GLY A 79 14.87 1.96 15.94
CA GLY A 79 14.02 1.57 17.07
C GLY A 79 12.61 1.25 16.61
N GLN A 80 11.62 1.34 17.50
CA GLN A 80 10.22 1.26 17.08
C GLN A 80 9.90 2.41 16.12
N ARG A 81 8.97 2.17 15.19
CA ARG A 81 8.38 3.16 14.29
C ARG A 81 6.89 2.89 14.15
N VAL A 82 6.18 3.86 13.58
CA VAL A 82 4.76 3.67 13.23
C VAL A 82 4.60 3.57 11.72
N THR A 83 3.89 2.53 11.27
CA THR A 83 3.50 2.33 9.87
C THR A 83 2.04 2.65 9.71
N ILE A 84 1.74 3.57 8.79
CA ILE A 84 0.38 3.98 8.45
C ILE A 84 0.05 3.42 7.08
N ASN A 85 -0.77 2.37 7.03
CA ASN A 85 -1.20 1.74 5.78
C ASN A 85 -2.57 2.28 5.36
N PHE A 86 -2.78 2.46 4.06
CA PHE A 86 -4.08 2.87 3.51
C PHE A 86 -4.25 2.42 2.06
N ASN A 87 -5.50 2.28 1.64
CA ASN A 87 -5.85 2.11 0.23
C ASN A 87 -6.18 3.47 -0.39
N LYS A 88 -5.84 3.66 -1.67
CA LYS A 88 -6.03 4.95 -2.35
C LYS A 88 -7.43 5.13 -2.93
N TYR A 89 -8.17 4.05 -3.20
CA TYR A 89 -9.54 4.08 -3.71
C TYR A 89 -9.78 5.04 -4.91
N GLY A 90 -8.78 5.22 -5.77
CA GLY A 90 -8.86 6.10 -6.94
C GLY A 90 -8.30 7.51 -6.75
N HIS A 91 -7.86 7.88 -5.54
CA HIS A 91 -7.19 9.15 -5.24
C HIS A 91 -5.67 9.11 -5.51
N ASP A 92 -5.04 10.27 -5.67
CA ASP A 92 -3.60 10.42 -5.89
C ASP A 92 -2.79 10.13 -4.63
N GLY A 93 -3.35 10.34 -3.45
CA GLY A 93 -2.68 10.11 -2.17
C GLY A 93 -3.48 10.58 -0.97
N VAL A 94 -2.78 10.75 0.15
CA VAL A 94 -3.36 11.23 1.41
C VAL A 94 -2.52 12.36 2.00
N TRP A 95 -3.21 13.29 2.66
CA TRP A 95 -2.61 14.28 3.56
C TRP A 95 -2.66 13.73 4.98
N ILE A 96 -1.51 13.62 5.64
CA ILE A 96 -1.35 13.01 6.95
C ILE A 96 -1.03 14.10 7.98
N GLU A 97 -1.82 14.16 9.04
CA GLU A 97 -1.49 14.91 10.24
C GLU A 97 -1.28 13.98 11.42
N SER A 98 -0.39 14.42 12.32
CA SER A 98 -0.10 13.71 13.55
C SER A 98 -0.08 14.67 14.72
N ARG A 99 -0.43 14.17 15.91
CA ARG A 99 -0.14 14.83 17.18
C ARG A 99 0.48 13.82 18.15
N THR A 100 1.24 14.33 19.10
CA THR A 100 1.90 13.52 20.13
C THR A 100 1.36 13.91 21.50
N ASN A 101 1.03 12.92 22.33
CA ASN A 101 0.58 13.07 23.71
C ASN A 101 -0.58 14.08 23.87
N GLY A 102 -1.54 14.07 22.93
CA GLY A 102 -2.70 14.97 22.96
C GLY A 102 -2.40 16.43 22.60
N GLY A 103 -1.21 16.75 22.09
CA GLY A 103 -0.84 18.09 21.64
C GLY A 103 -1.56 18.54 20.36
N ASP A 104 -0.99 19.55 19.70
CA ASP A 104 -1.57 20.09 18.47
C ASP A 104 -1.36 19.16 17.27
N TRP A 105 -2.35 19.15 16.37
CA TRP A 105 -2.22 18.51 15.07
C TRP A 105 -1.22 19.27 14.21
N VAL A 106 -0.20 18.55 13.75
CA VAL A 106 0.82 19.07 12.85
C VAL A 106 0.84 18.27 11.55
N PHE A 107 1.10 18.96 10.45
CA PHE A 107 1.37 18.32 9.17
C PHE A 107 2.55 17.37 9.31
N LEU A 108 2.33 16.12 8.90
CA LEU A 108 3.36 15.09 8.91
C LEU A 108 3.89 14.86 7.49
N ALA A 109 3.01 14.54 6.54
CA ALA A 109 3.39 14.25 5.16
C ALA A 109 2.20 14.29 4.20
N VAL A 110 2.51 14.39 2.90
CA VAL A 110 1.65 13.88 1.84
C VAL A 110 2.29 12.57 1.36
N ASP A 111 1.49 11.51 1.29
CA ASP A 111 1.96 10.22 0.78
C ASP A 111 1.11 9.75 -0.41
N THR A 112 1.79 9.33 -1.47
CA THR A 112 1.19 8.84 -2.72
C THR A 112 1.42 7.34 -2.93
N LEU A 113 2.21 6.70 -2.07
CA LEU A 113 2.30 5.26 -1.91
C LEU A 113 1.12 4.77 -1.05
N THR A 114 1.06 3.47 -0.75
CA THR A 114 -0.01 2.88 0.08
C THR A 114 0.37 2.73 1.56
N HIS A 115 1.55 3.22 1.93
CA HIS A 115 2.05 3.19 3.30
C HIS A 115 2.98 4.38 3.56
N TYR A 116 2.94 4.91 4.78
CA TYR A 116 3.87 5.90 5.30
C TYR A 116 4.58 5.37 6.55
N TYR A 117 5.87 5.65 6.70
CA TYR A 117 6.66 5.32 7.88
C TYR A 117 6.94 6.59 8.70
N ASP A 118 6.37 6.69 9.90
CA ASP A 118 6.77 7.70 10.88
C ASP A 118 7.97 7.19 11.68
N GLU A 119 9.16 7.59 11.25
CA GLU A 119 10.44 7.29 11.89
C GLU A 119 10.94 8.41 12.81
N ARG A 120 10.10 9.41 13.15
CA ARG A 120 10.51 10.46 14.09
C ARG A 120 10.95 9.83 15.42
N PRO A 121 12.10 10.20 15.98
CA PRO A 121 12.53 9.70 17.29
C PRO A 121 11.56 10.14 18.38
N LEU A 122 11.60 9.46 19.54
CA LEU A 122 10.94 9.96 20.74
C LEU A 122 11.52 11.33 21.11
N ALA A 123 10.67 12.25 21.56
CA ALA A 123 11.09 13.53 22.09
C ALA A 123 12.02 13.32 23.30
N ALA A 124 12.98 14.24 23.46
CA ALA A 124 13.99 14.13 24.49
C ALA A 124 13.36 13.98 25.89
N GLY A 125 13.77 12.94 26.61
CA GLY A 125 13.27 12.63 27.95
C GLY A 125 12.04 11.71 27.99
N ASN A 126 11.42 11.41 26.84
CA ASN A 126 10.32 10.45 26.78
C ASN A 126 10.85 9.01 26.66
N ILE A 127 10.32 8.12 27.50
CA ILE A 127 10.47 6.66 27.36
C ILE A 127 9.36 6.05 26.48
N GLN A 128 8.23 6.76 26.38
CA GLN A 128 7.09 6.40 25.56
C GLN A 128 6.33 7.63 25.08
N GLU A 129 5.61 7.48 23.97
CA GLU A 129 4.76 8.49 23.36
C GLU A 129 3.49 7.86 22.80
N THR A 130 2.37 8.54 23.03
CA THR A 130 1.13 8.29 22.28
C THR A 130 1.15 9.15 21.04
N ARG A 131 1.14 8.53 19.86
CA ARG A 131 1.01 9.21 18.57
C ARG A 131 -0.35 8.96 17.98
N GLU A 132 -1.00 10.02 17.58
CA GLU A 132 -2.31 9.99 16.94
C GLU A 132 -2.19 10.48 15.52
N TYR A 133 -2.98 9.90 14.61
CA TYR A 133 -2.95 10.19 13.19
C TYR A 133 -4.36 10.38 12.65
N ARG A 134 -4.51 11.35 11.76
CA ARG A 134 -5.70 11.54 10.93
C ARG A 134 -5.30 11.84 9.49
N LEU A 135 -6.07 11.31 8.56
CA LEU A 135 -5.81 11.42 7.14
C LEU A 135 -7.00 12.07 6.44
N ARG A 136 -6.74 12.75 5.33
CA ARG A 136 -7.77 13.14 4.34
C ARG A 136 -7.23 12.96 2.94
N TRP A 137 -8.11 12.95 1.94
CA TRP A 137 -7.69 12.76 0.57
C TRP A 137 -6.84 13.92 0.08
N TRP A 138 -5.91 13.61 -0.82
CA TRP A 138 -5.08 14.57 -1.50
C TRP A 138 -5.06 14.23 -2.99
N ASP A 139 -5.49 15.18 -3.81
CA ASP A 139 -5.54 15.06 -5.26
C ASP A 139 -5.04 16.35 -5.89
N LYS A 140 -4.26 16.25 -6.97
CA LYS A 140 -3.82 17.41 -7.76
C LYS A 140 -3.24 18.55 -6.91
N SER A 141 -2.42 18.21 -5.92
CA SER A 141 -1.79 19.16 -4.97
C SER A 141 -2.72 19.82 -3.95
N VAL A 142 -3.93 19.31 -3.76
CA VAL A 142 -4.91 19.87 -2.81
C VAL A 142 -5.47 18.79 -1.90
N ALA A 143 -5.36 19.02 -0.59
CA ALA A 143 -6.01 18.20 0.40
C ALA A 143 -7.50 18.58 0.53
N HIS A 144 -8.39 17.60 0.55
CA HIS A 144 -9.84 17.81 0.54
C HIS A 144 -10.57 16.66 1.25
N GLY A 145 -11.89 16.80 1.41
CA GLY A 145 -12.72 15.86 2.15
C GLY A 145 -12.59 16.00 3.66
N GLU A 146 -13.39 15.20 4.37
CA GLU A 146 -13.38 15.13 5.82
C GLU A 146 -12.16 14.36 6.32
N TRP A 147 -11.85 14.54 7.61
CA TRP A 147 -10.82 13.75 8.27
C TRP A 147 -11.31 12.32 8.53
N SER A 148 -10.40 11.35 8.39
CA SER A 148 -10.60 9.99 8.87
C SER A 148 -10.80 9.97 10.38
N ASN A 149 -11.32 8.85 10.89
CA ASN A 149 -11.22 8.56 12.32
C ASN A 149 -9.75 8.60 12.76
N VAL A 150 -9.52 9.11 13.98
CA VAL A 150 -8.19 9.16 14.58
C VAL A 150 -7.72 7.74 14.90
N GLN A 151 -6.51 7.42 14.47
CA GLN A 151 -5.83 6.18 14.82
C GLN A 151 -4.70 6.48 15.81
N THR A 152 -4.50 5.60 16.77
CA THR A 152 -3.56 5.81 17.89
C THR A 152 -2.53 4.69 17.92
N ALA A 153 -1.28 5.07 18.12
CA ALA A 153 -0.17 4.16 18.39
C ALA A 153 0.54 4.58 19.68
N LEU A 154 0.79 3.63 20.56
CA LEU A 154 1.71 3.80 21.67
C LEU A 154 3.08 3.28 21.24
N ILE A 155 4.09 4.13 21.26
CA ILE A 155 5.48 3.83 20.89
C ILE A 155 6.38 4.09 22.09
N GLY A 156 7.44 3.31 22.23
CA GLY A 156 8.30 3.29 23.42
C GLY A 156 8.47 1.87 23.93
N SER A 157 9.65 1.58 24.46
CA SER A 157 10.01 0.28 25.05
C SER A 157 10.57 0.49 26.43
#